data_AF-A0A8D5ZIN3-F1
#
_entry.id   AF-A0A8D5ZIN3-F1
#
_cell.length_a   1.000
_cell.length_b   1.000
_cell.length_c   1.000
_cell.angle_alpha   90.00
_cell.angle_beta   90.00
_cell.angle_gamma   90.00
#
_symmetry.space_group_name_H-M   'P 1'
#
loop_
_entity.id
_entity.type
_entity.pdbx_description
1 polymer ?
#
loop_
_entity_poly.entity_id
_entity_poly.type
_entity_poly.pdbx_seq_one_letter_code
_entity_poly.pdbx_strand_id
1 'polypeptide(L)'
;MNEELLLSQLSLTRRSSSLPKLIKVNSTTDLSKLRGMARYEFSRGIDGNEILDLTSLRGVEDLGDKIKVLSGTPWRDVIKYNPETYGNLDFSVGGSVFFGDAGFGFNEFGLIKDRVEVEGYLNGIKYTGKYNGGIIYAVYIKKESKQLAYKGYTSDDIDAVLYKLKNWFTLGFPAFRDITINIQGGLAKLIVSYPSIREQLLLMYVSDLQKVDPIYEDLTPRHKYQYFGTTDLNGLFQIKENIKRSERTILRFRGTRVYFTIYSNTPLKFAENTPLTAYSDSDGQNDLNGCVLCGRCVDVCPYGEMMGSPVYTPLGLYVLQPLGFAEGLVNCHMCGKCVEVCPSKLDILTDLRKYARYDKIDFALPEIRELPASSVIVLTPISKGLEDRAIRALLYLHSKGKKVGIIRLDINVIDLLLDRADWTAVAKKLENVNEIITITPEEYHYLQALKRLKILDINFVEELVLPDTEIEGKELHIPCMIGIRTENDELNKCSLAFLQSISNKSVESKVSAKYTLCPITAKKLNIKTPLDTIFPTLNLQALENTISKLHQGEEDTELVVDDAKWYEGIAEELFIKVNERTLSAQLNRFTKEEMLLLYFYMDKFESLSDKDKEIITKEITKLFSS
;
A
#
# COMPACT_ATOMS: atom_id res chain seq x y z
N MET A 1 11.85 13.92 20.05
CA MET A 1 12.93 14.25 19.08
C MET A 1 12.56 13.90 17.64
N ASN A 2 12.44 12.64 17.21
CA ASN A 2 12.25 12.35 15.77
C ASN A 2 10.92 12.87 15.18
N GLU A 3 9.82 12.83 15.93
CA GLU A 3 8.54 13.42 15.48
C GLU A 3 8.60 14.95 15.43
N GLU A 4 9.34 15.58 16.34
CA GLU A 4 9.57 17.03 16.35
C GLU A 4 10.40 17.43 15.11
N LEU A 5 11.41 16.63 14.76
CA LEU A 5 12.18 16.81 13.53
C LEU A 5 11.30 16.62 12.29
N LEU A 6 10.40 15.63 12.27
CA LEU A 6 9.45 15.46 11.17
C LEU A 6 8.56 16.71 11.00
N LEU A 7 7.93 17.16 12.08
CA LEU A 7 6.94 18.25 12.03
C LEU A 7 7.54 19.65 11.99
N SER A 8 8.84 19.79 12.28
CA SER A 8 9.60 21.01 11.99
C SER A 8 9.70 21.30 10.49
N GLN A 9 9.53 20.32 9.60
CA GLN A 9 9.47 20.57 8.15
C GLN A 9 8.16 21.29 7.81
N LEU A 10 8.24 22.56 7.41
CA LEU A 10 7.07 23.44 7.21
C LEU A 10 6.53 23.39 5.77
N SER A 11 7.42 23.21 4.79
CA SER A 11 7.11 23.05 3.36
C SER A 11 8.19 22.19 2.70
N LEU A 12 8.30 22.11 1.37
CA LEU A 12 9.33 21.31 0.71
C LEU A 12 10.75 21.88 0.87
N THR A 13 10.84 23.20 1.06
CA THR A 13 12.11 23.95 1.10
C THR A 13 12.37 24.61 2.46
N ARG A 14 11.40 24.55 3.38
CA ARG A 14 11.47 25.27 4.65
C ARG A 14 11.32 24.35 5.85
N ARG A 15 12.16 24.61 6.85
CA ARG A 15 12.12 24.02 8.19
C ARG A 15 12.00 25.13 9.23
N SER A 16 11.38 24.81 10.36
CA SER A 16 11.32 25.69 11.53
C SER A 16 12.73 26.07 11.98
N SER A 17 12.84 27.29 12.52
CA SER A 17 14.10 27.83 13.04
C SER A 17 14.56 27.16 14.34
N SER A 18 13.65 26.52 15.07
CA SER A 18 13.93 25.78 16.30
C SER A 18 13.26 24.42 16.27
N LEU A 19 13.66 23.51 17.17
CA LEU A 19 12.95 22.25 17.31
C LEU A 19 11.68 22.49 18.15
N PRO A 20 10.48 22.27 17.60
CA PRO A 20 9.25 22.51 18.34
C PRO A 20 9.03 21.43 19.40
N LYS A 21 8.42 21.80 20.52
CA LYS A 21 7.82 20.85 21.45
C LYS A 21 6.51 20.33 20.85
N LEU A 22 6.40 19.01 20.74
CA LEU A 22 5.23 18.38 20.14
C LEU A 22 4.17 17.97 21.15
N ILE A 23 2.91 18.25 20.85
CA ILE A 23 1.76 17.83 21.64
C ILE A 23 0.73 17.17 20.71
N LYS A 24 0.53 15.86 20.84
CA LYS A 24 -0.50 15.14 20.08
C LYS A 24 -1.89 15.46 20.63
N VAL A 25 -2.80 15.84 19.74
CA VAL A 25 -4.20 16.14 20.10
C VAL A 25 -5.07 15.00 19.60
N ASN A 26 -5.66 14.24 20.53
CA ASN A 26 -6.54 13.12 20.20
C ASN A 26 -8.01 13.44 20.50
N SER A 27 -8.27 14.44 21.34
CA SER A 27 -9.61 14.73 21.85
C SER A 27 -9.85 16.19 22.19
N THR A 28 -11.11 16.54 22.41
CA THR A 28 -11.53 17.90 22.83
C THR A 28 -10.99 18.29 24.22
N THR A 29 -10.73 17.32 25.10
CA THR A 29 -10.21 17.59 26.46
C THR A 29 -8.79 18.14 26.42
N ASP A 30 -8.01 17.74 25.42
CA ASP A 30 -6.63 18.18 25.23
C ASP A 30 -6.58 19.69 24.95
N LEU A 31 -7.53 20.23 24.18
CA LEU A 31 -7.49 21.59 23.64
C LEU A 31 -7.79 22.71 24.66
N SER A 32 -8.41 22.38 25.81
CA SER A 32 -8.83 23.38 26.80
C SER A 32 -7.67 24.09 27.51
N LYS A 33 -6.47 23.50 27.53
CA LYS A 33 -5.29 24.01 28.25
C LYS A 33 -4.10 24.31 27.35
N LEU A 34 -4.22 24.06 26.05
CA LEU A 34 -3.11 24.14 25.12
C LEU A 34 -3.03 25.50 24.45
N ARG A 35 -1.81 25.98 24.28
CA ARG A 35 -1.47 27.18 23.52
C ARG A 35 -0.34 26.76 22.58
N GLY A 36 -0.60 26.71 21.29
CA GLY A 36 0.39 26.21 20.33
C GLY A 36 -0.09 26.39 18.89
N MET A 37 0.83 26.18 17.96
CA MET A 37 0.56 26.26 16.54
C MET A 37 0.01 24.93 16.04
N ALA A 38 -1.16 24.95 15.42
CA ALA A 38 -1.83 23.76 14.93
C ALA A 38 -1.17 23.22 13.65
N ARG A 39 -0.94 21.90 13.62
CA ARG A 39 -0.53 21.16 12.43
C ARG A 39 -1.64 20.19 12.03
N TYR A 40 -2.33 20.52 10.95
CA TYR A 40 -3.46 19.71 10.45
C TYR A 40 -3.06 18.67 9.40
N GLU A 41 -1.89 18.84 8.77
CA GLU A 41 -1.40 18.01 7.67
C GLU A 41 0.12 18.07 7.55
N PHE A 42 0.71 17.20 6.73
CA PHE A 42 2.16 17.16 6.53
C PHE A 42 2.67 18.13 5.46
N SER A 43 1.85 18.45 4.46
CA SER A 43 2.26 19.26 3.30
C SER A 43 2.59 20.71 3.65
N ARG A 44 1.92 21.26 4.67
CA ARG A 44 2.01 22.67 5.05
C ARG A 44 2.05 22.83 6.57
N GLY A 45 2.87 23.76 7.04
CA GLY A 45 2.95 24.14 8.45
C GLY A 45 3.38 25.59 8.65
N ILE A 46 3.28 26.04 9.90
CA ILE A 46 3.76 27.35 10.35
C ILE A 46 4.76 27.14 11.47
N ASP A 47 5.75 28.03 11.54
CA ASP A 47 6.73 28.05 12.62
C ASP A 47 6.10 28.31 13.99
N GLY A 48 6.65 27.71 15.04
CA GLY A 48 6.17 27.84 16.41
C GLY A 48 6.92 26.94 17.39
N ASN A 49 7.16 27.43 18.61
CA ASN A 49 7.88 26.69 19.65
C ASN A 49 7.10 25.49 20.20
N GLU A 50 5.77 25.53 20.16
CA GLU A 50 4.90 24.40 20.53
C GLU A 50 3.98 24.09 19.34
N ILE A 51 4.04 22.84 18.86
CA ILE A 51 3.21 22.34 17.76
C ILE A 51 2.17 21.38 18.32
N LEU A 52 0.92 21.64 17.97
CA LEU A 52 -0.21 20.76 18.25
C LEU A 52 -0.44 19.88 17.02
N ASP A 53 -0.19 18.59 17.13
CA ASP A 53 -0.38 17.64 16.03
C ASP A 53 -1.83 17.16 16.00
N LEU A 54 -2.55 17.59 14.95
CA LEU A 54 -3.92 17.17 14.64
C LEU A 54 -3.98 16.33 13.35
N THR A 55 -2.84 15.86 12.82
CA THR A 55 -2.78 15.12 11.55
C THR A 55 -3.55 13.78 11.59
N SER A 56 -3.67 13.19 12.78
CA SER A 56 -4.44 11.97 13.06
C SER A 56 -5.89 12.24 13.48
N LEU A 57 -6.27 13.49 13.74
CA LEU A 57 -7.62 13.86 14.15
C LEU A 57 -8.56 13.87 12.92
N ARG A 58 -8.98 12.66 12.52
CA ARG A 58 -9.72 12.40 11.28
C ARG A 58 -11.05 11.73 11.54
N GLY A 59 -12.04 12.07 10.72
CA GLY A 59 -13.38 11.50 10.79
C GLY A 59 -14.42 12.40 10.13
N VAL A 60 -15.46 11.78 9.60
CA VAL A 60 -16.62 12.47 9.01
C VAL A 60 -17.88 11.92 9.65
N GLU A 61 -18.68 12.81 10.23
CA GLU A 61 -20.02 12.53 10.74
C GLU A 61 -21.03 13.17 9.79
N ASP A 62 -21.93 12.36 9.24
CA ASP A 62 -23.01 12.83 8.36
C ASP A 62 -24.21 13.26 9.20
N LEU A 63 -24.57 14.55 9.13
CA LEU A 63 -25.66 15.15 9.88
C LEU A 63 -26.90 15.39 9.00
N GLY A 64 -26.96 14.79 7.81
CA GLY A 64 -28.05 14.97 6.85
C GLY A 64 -27.74 16.05 5.82
N ASP A 65 -28.12 17.30 6.08
CA ASP A 65 -27.94 18.46 5.18
C ASP A 65 -26.52 19.06 5.23
N LYS A 66 -25.76 18.69 6.26
CA LYS A 66 -24.37 19.07 6.48
C LYS A 66 -23.56 17.88 6.98
N ILE A 67 -22.25 18.04 6.94
CA ILE A 67 -21.28 17.10 7.50
C ILE A 67 -20.44 17.81 8.56
N LYS A 68 -20.10 17.09 9.62
CA LYS A 68 -19.08 17.51 10.59
C LYS A 68 -17.80 16.73 10.29
N VAL A 69 -16.72 17.45 10.03
CA VAL A 69 -15.44 16.88 9.62
C VAL A 69 -14.38 17.25 10.66
N LEU A 70 -13.67 16.27 11.19
CA LEU A 70 -12.54 16.53 12.09
C LEU A 70 -11.38 17.17 11.31
N SER A 71 -10.66 18.09 11.96
CA SER A 71 -9.76 19.04 11.29
C SER A 71 -8.65 18.43 10.45
N GLY A 72 -8.10 17.27 10.86
CA GLY A 72 -7.02 16.58 10.14
C GLY A 72 -7.50 15.76 8.94
N THR A 73 -8.81 15.64 8.71
CA THR A 73 -9.36 14.83 7.62
C THR A 73 -9.04 15.46 6.26
N PRO A 74 -8.44 14.72 5.30
CA PRO A 74 -8.18 15.24 3.95
C PRO A 74 -9.47 15.37 3.13
N TRP A 75 -9.51 16.33 2.20
CA TRP A 75 -10.68 16.54 1.33
C TRP A 75 -11.04 15.32 0.49
N ARG A 76 -10.07 14.47 0.14
CA ARG A 76 -10.30 13.20 -0.58
C ARG A 76 -11.30 12.29 0.15
N ASP A 77 -11.28 12.27 1.48
CA ASP A 77 -12.19 11.43 2.28
C ASP A 77 -13.58 12.07 2.42
N VAL A 78 -13.67 13.38 2.17
CA VAL A 78 -14.86 14.21 2.36
C VAL A 78 -15.66 14.35 1.07
N ILE A 79 -15.01 14.28 -0.10
CA ILE A 79 -15.64 14.62 -1.38
C ILE A 79 -16.84 13.72 -1.72
N LYS A 80 -16.83 12.47 -1.28
CA LYS A 80 -17.92 11.50 -1.46
C LYS A 80 -19.24 11.91 -0.78
N TYR A 81 -19.19 12.83 0.19
CA TYR A 81 -20.38 13.36 0.87
C TYR A 81 -21.01 14.56 0.15
N ASN A 82 -20.53 14.89 -1.06
CA ASN A 82 -21.00 16.00 -1.89
C ASN A 82 -20.98 17.37 -1.18
N PRO A 83 -19.82 17.81 -0.64
CA PRO A 83 -19.72 19.10 0.04
C PRO A 83 -19.90 20.27 -0.93
N GLU A 84 -20.55 21.35 -0.49
CA GLU A 84 -20.81 22.54 -1.34
C GLU A 84 -19.54 23.35 -1.69
N THR A 85 -18.45 23.14 -0.96
CA THR A 85 -17.13 23.71 -1.18
C THR A 85 -16.06 22.71 -0.76
N TYR A 86 -14.91 22.74 -1.41
CA TYR A 86 -13.78 21.85 -1.11
C TYR A 86 -12.46 22.43 -1.61
N GLY A 87 -11.35 22.05 -0.96
CA GLY A 87 -10.00 22.45 -1.32
C GLY A 87 -9.27 21.41 -2.18
N ASN A 88 -7.93 21.47 -2.14
CA ASN A 88 -7.07 20.43 -2.69
C ASN A 88 -7.32 19.10 -1.97
N LEU A 89 -7.46 18.00 -2.72
CA LEU A 89 -7.81 16.69 -2.19
C LEU A 89 -6.82 16.13 -1.17
N ASP A 90 -5.54 16.50 -1.28
CA ASP A 90 -4.47 16.05 -0.37
C ASP A 90 -4.28 16.97 0.84
N PHE A 91 -5.04 18.07 0.91
CA PHE A 91 -5.06 18.95 2.07
C PHE A 91 -6.19 18.57 3.03
N SER A 92 -5.93 18.79 4.31
CA SER A 92 -6.88 18.69 5.40
C SER A 92 -7.92 19.81 5.33
N VAL A 93 -9.15 19.49 5.74
CA VAL A 93 -10.24 20.47 5.84
C VAL A 93 -9.89 21.58 6.83
N GLY A 94 -9.36 21.22 8.00
CA GLY A 94 -8.93 22.19 9.02
C GLY A 94 -7.81 23.09 8.52
N GLY A 95 -6.80 22.52 7.85
CA GLY A 95 -5.73 23.29 7.21
C GLY A 95 -6.29 24.27 6.17
N SER A 96 -7.22 23.84 5.33
CA SER A 96 -7.82 24.67 4.29
C SER A 96 -8.58 25.89 4.84
N VAL A 97 -9.25 25.72 5.98
CA VAL A 97 -9.90 26.83 6.71
C VAL A 97 -8.87 27.74 7.37
N PHE A 98 -7.90 27.15 8.08
CA PHE A 98 -6.87 27.87 8.82
C PHE A 98 -6.00 28.75 7.93
N PHE A 99 -5.53 28.20 6.82
CA PHE A 99 -4.70 28.89 5.83
C PHE A 99 -5.50 29.82 4.91
N GLY A 100 -6.83 29.74 4.94
CA GLY A 100 -7.70 30.55 4.12
C GLY A 100 -7.55 30.23 2.63
N ASP A 101 -7.65 28.95 2.27
CA ASP A 101 -7.51 28.51 0.89
C ASP A 101 -8.70 28.98 0.03
N ALA A 102 -8.43 29.35 -1.23
CA ALA A 102 -9.47 29.44 -2.25
C ALA A 102 -9.75 28.03 -2.76
N GLY A 103 -10.96 27.52 -2.54
CA GLY A 103 -11.41 26.21 -3.01
C GLY A 103 -12.43 26.28 -4.14
N PHE A 104 -13.08 25.17 -4.42
CA PHE A 104 -14.28 25.14 -5.25
C PHE A 104 -15.35 26.07 -4.67
N GLY A 105 -15.88 26.94 -5.52
CA GLY A 105 -16.87 27.94 -5.11
C GLY A 105 -16.26 29.29 -4.75
N PHE A 106 -14.97 29.52 -5.07
CA PHE A 106 -14.27 30.75 -4.69
C PHE A 106 -14.96 32.01 -5.23
N ASN A 107 -15.54 31.95 -6.44
CA ASN A 107 -16.26 33.07 -7.02
C ASN A 107 -17.51 33.43 -6.20
N GLU A 108 -18.32 32.44 -5.81
CA GLU A 108 -19.58 32.66 -5.08
C GLU A 108 -19.36 32.91 -3.58
N PHE A 109 -18.47 32.15 -2.94
CA PHE A 109 -18.36 32.11 -1.49
C PHE A 109 -17.14 32.85 -0.94
N GLY A 110 -16.09 33.07 -1.74
CA GLY A 110 -14.81 33.51 -1.23
C GLY A 110 -13.95 32.36 -0.71
N LEU A 111 -13.14 32.63 0.30
CA LEU A 111 -12.23 31.63 0.86
C LEU A 111 -13.05 30.55 1.59
N ILE A 112 -12.52 29.33 1.72
CA ILE A 112 -13.26 28.22 2.35
C ILE A 112 -13.76 28.61 3.76
N LYS A 113 -12.92 29.31 4.54
CA LYS A 113 -13.26 29.82 5.87
C LYS A 113 -14.48 30.76 5.92
N ASP A 114 -14.82 31.39 4.79
CA ASP A 114 -15.96 32.31 4.69
C ASP A 114 -17.28 31.55 4.49
N ARG A 115 -17.21 30.28 4.06
CA ARG A 115 -18.38 29.44 3.76
C ARG A 115 -18.76 28.46 4.85
N VAL A 116 -17.80 28.02 5.64
CA VAL A 116 -17.99 26.96 6.65
C VAL A 116 -18.15 27.53 8.05
N GLU A 117 -18.65 26.70 8.96
CA GLU A 117 -18.59 26.95 10.40
C GLU A 117 -17.55 26.02 11.03
N VAL A 118 -16.98 26.41 12.16
CA VAL A 118 -16.00 25.61 12.89
C VAL A 118 -16.46 25.36 14.31
N GLU A 119 -15.99 24.25 14.87
CA GLU A 119 -15.80 24.05 16.30
C GLU A 119 -14.35 24.38 16.60
N GLY A 120 -14.08 25.55 17.19
CA GLY A 120 -12.75 26.08 17.41
C GLY A 120 -12.43 26.34 18.88
N TYR A 121 -11.15 26.50 19.18
CA TYR A 121 -10.63 26.83 20.51
C TYR A 121 -9.73 28.05 20.41
N LEU A 122 -10.14 29.13 21.06
CA LEU A 122 -9.37 30.36 21.16
C LEU A 122 -8.97 30.56 22.61
N ASN A 123 -7.66 30.56 22.88
CA ASN A 123 -7.11 30.66 24.24
C ASN A 123 -7.68 29.61 25.21
N GLY A 124 -7.93 28.39 24.71
CA GLY A 124 -8.52 27.28 25.49
C GLY A 124 -10.04 27.32 25.63
N ILE A 125 -10.69 28.39 25.17
CA ILE A 125 -12.16 28.54 25.21
C ILE A 125 -12.75 28.03 23.90
N LYS A 126 -13.67 27.07 24.02
CA LYS A 126 -14.42 26.51 22.89
C LYS A 126 -15.41 27.55 22.32
N TYR A 127 -15.49 27.64 20.99
CA TYR A 127 -16.52 28.39 20.28
C TYR A 127 -17.03 27.61 19.07
N THR A 128 -18.25 27.96 18.63
CA THR A 128 -18.84 27.44 17.39
C THR A 128 -19.31 28.60 16.53
N GLY A 129 -19.05 28.54 15.23
CA GLY A 129 -19.52 29.53 14.26
C GLY A 129 -18.45 29.88 13.23
N LYS A 130 -18.45 31.12 12.73
CA LYS A 130 -17.43 31.57 11.78
C LYS A 130 -16.04 31.50 12.41
N TYR A 131 -15.05 31.06 11.64
CA TYR A 131 -13.67 31.00 12.11
C TYR A 131 -13.14 32.40 12.46
N ASN A 132 -12.73 32.59 13.71
CA ASN A 132 -12.22 33.86 14.23
C ASN A 132 -10.80 33.75 14.81
N GLY A 133 -10.09 32.65 14.52
CA GLY A 133 -8.74 32.36 14.99
C GLY A 133 -8.66 31.15 15.92
N GLY A 134 -7.44 30.82 16.35
CA GLY A 134 -7.18 29.68 17.23
C GLY A 134 -7.16 28.33 16.50
N ILE A 135 -7.35 27.27 17.29
CA ILE A 135 -7.23 25.87 16.85
C ILE A 135 -8.60 25.37 16.38
N ILE A 136 -8.66 24.75 15.21
CA ILE A 136 -9.89 24.17 14.66
C ILE A 136 -9.93 22.70 15.09
N TYR A 137 -10.97 22.29 15.79
CA TYR A 137 -11.20 20.89 16.13
C TYR A 137 -12.01 20.18 15.04
N ALA A 138 -13.10 20.82 14.60
CA ALA A 138 -13.97 20.30 13.55
C ALA A 138 -14.51 21.43 12.66
N VAL A 139 -14.95 21.07 11.47
CA VAL A 139 -15.52 21.96 10.47
C VAL A 139 -16.89 21.43 10.04
N TYR A 140 -17.89 22.30 10.02
CA TYR A 140 -19.24 22.01 9.55
C TYR A 140 -19.39 22.55 8.13
N ILE A 141 -19.71 21.66 7.19
CA ILE A 141 -19.81 21.97 5.76
C ILE A 141 -21.19 21.55 5.29
N LYS A 142 -21.94 22.41 4.60
CA LYS A 142 -23.21 21.99 4.01
C LYS A 142 -22.98 21.13 2.78
N LYS A 143 -23.92 20.24 2.51
CA LYS A 143 -23.91 19.46 1.28
C LYS A 143 -24.52 20.27 0.14
N GLU A 144 -24.02 20.02 -1.07
CA GLU A 144 -24.60 20.57 -2.27
C GLU A 144 -25.96 19.93 -2.53
N SER A 145 -27.01 20.74 -2.49
CA SER A 145 -28.38 20.31 -2.82
C SER A 145 -28.82 20.70 -4.23
N LYS A 146 -28.06 21.56 -4.91
CA LYS A 146 -28.41 22.06 -6.24
C LYS A 146 -27.67 21.26 -7.31
N GLN A 147 -28.36 20.94 -8.39
CA GLN A 147 -27.72 20.35 -9.56
C GLN A 147 -26.76 21.35 -10.21
N LEU A 148 -25.47 21.00 -10.25
CA LEU A 148 -24.42 21.81 -10.85
C LEU A 148 -24.23 21.45 -12.32
N ALA A 149 -24.11 22.48 -13.15
CA ALA A 149 -23.61 22.39 -14.51
C ALA A 149 -22.10 22.72 -14.51
N TYR A 150 -21.34 21.98 -15.32
CA TYR A 150 -19.92 22.18 -15.53
C TYR A 150 -19.68 22.39 -17.01
N LYS A 151 -19.10 23.54 -17.36
CA LYS A 151 -18.73 23.88 -18.72
C LYS A 151 -17.29 24.35 -18.79
N GLY A 152 -16.62 24.11 -19.91
CA GLY A 152 -15.24 24.47 -20.07
C GLY A 152 -14.81 24.73 -21.50
N TYR A 153 -13.60 25.27 -21.60
CA TYR A 153 -12.89 25.63 -22.82
C TYR A 153 -11.42 25.28 -22.64
N THR A 154 -10.82 24.64 -23.63
CA THR A 154 -9.41 24.23 -23.61
C THR A 154 -8.67 24.90 -24.75
N SER A 155 -7.52 25.47 -24.45
CA SER A 155 -6.66 26.22 -25.38
C SER A 155 -5.20 25.98 -25.03
N ASP A 156 -4.33 25.95 -26.03
CA ASP A 156 -2.87 26.04 -25.87
C ASP A 156 -2.40 27.49 -25.71
N ASP A 157 -3.20 28.45 -26.18
CA ASP A 157 -2.99 29.88 -25.93
C ASP A 157 -3.60 30.32 -24.59
N ILE A 158 -2.75 30.48 -23.56
CA ILE A 158 -3.12 31.00 -22.24
C ILE A 158 -3.65 32.43 -22.34
N ASP A 159 -3.10 33.27 -23.22
CA ASP A 159 -3.50 34.68 -23.33
C ASP A 159 -4.95 34.79 -23.79
N ALA A 160 -5.34 33.98 -24.78
CA ALA A 160 -6.72 33.91 -25.25
C ALA A 160 -7.70 33.62 -24.09
N VAL A 161 -7.35 32.68 -23.20
CA VAL A 161 -8.17 32.34 -22.02
C VAL A 161 -8.22 33.52 -21.03
N LEU A 162 -7.08 34.15 -20.75
CA LEU A 162 -7.00 35.28 -19.81
C LEU A 162 -7.75 36.51 -20.33
N TYR A 163 -7.64 36.83 -21.63
CA TYR A 163 -8.39 37.92 -22.25
C TYR A 163 -9.90 37.65 -22.25
N LYS A 164 -10.32 36.40 -22.47
CA LYS A 164 -11.74 36.00 -22.34
C LYS A 164 -12.27 36.28 -20.93
N LEU A 165 -11.53 35.90 -19.88
CA LEU A 165 -11.91 36.22 -18.49
C LEU A 165 -11.89 37.72 -18.20
N LYS A 166 -10.90 38.46 -18.69
CA LYS A 166 -10.84 39.92 -18.53
C LYS A 166 -12.07 40.59 -19.14
N ASN A 167 -12.49 40.16 -20.32
CA ASN A 167 -13.71 40.64 -20.96
C ASN A 167 -14.95 40.31 -20.12
N TRP A 168 -15.05 39.10 -19.55
CA TRP A 168 -16.17 38.74 -18.68
C TRP A 168 -16.30 39.68 -17.48
N PHE A 169 -15.20 39.93 -16.77
CA PHE A 169 -15.22 40.81 -15.59
C PHE A 169 -15.39 42.29 -15.92
N THR A 170 -15.17 42.69 -17.18
CA THR A 170 -15.50 44.04 -17.67
C THR A 170 -17.00 44.21 -17.89
N LEU A 171 -17.70 43.15 -18.30
CA LEU A 171 -19.15 43.14 -18.53
C LEU A 171 -19.97 43.04 -17.23
N GLY A 172 -19.38 42.50 -16.15
CA GLY A 172 -20.00 42.43 -14.84
C GLY A 172 -19.43 41.30 -13.98
N PHE A 173 -20.08 41.03 -12.85
CA PHE A 173 -19.74 39.90 -11.99
C PHE A 173 -20.58 38.67 -12.39
N PRO A 174 -20.03 37.68 -13.11
CA PRO A 174 -20.82 36.53 -13.56
C PRO A 174 -21.21 35.67 -12.36
N ALA A 175 -22.47 35.25 -12.32
CA ALA A 175 -23.08 34.48 -11.22
C ALA A 175 -22.66 32.98 -11.19
N PHE A 176 -21.42 32.69 -11.56
CA PHE A 176 -20.79 31.38 -11.45
C PHE A 176 -20.57 31.00 -9.98
N ARG A 177 -20.63 29.70 -9.69
CA ARG A 177 -20.14 29.13 -8.43
C ARG A 177 -18.63 29.22 -8.38
N ASP A 178 -17.99 28.66 -9.41
CA ASP A 178 -16.54 28.57 -9.53
C ASP A 178 -16.09 28.98 -10.92
N ILE A 179 -14.92 29.62 -10.99
CA ILE A 179 -14.21 29.96 -12.22
C ILE A 179 -12.76 29.56 -12.00
N THR A 180 -12.33 28.50 -12.65
CA THR A 180 -11.00 27.91 -12.46
C THR A 180 -10.31 27.72 -13.81
N ILE A 181 -9.02 28.05 -13.87
CA ILE A 181 -8.14 27.63 -14.97
C ILE A 181 -7.16 26.60 -14.41
N ASN A 182 -7.10 25.42 -15.03
CA ASN A 182 -6.05 24.43 -14.80
C ASN A 182 -5.09 24.43 -16.01
N ILE A 183 -3.83 24.74 -15.78
CA ILE A 183 -2.78 24.79 -16.80
C ILE A 183 -1.83 23.63 -16.53
N GLN A 184 -1.71 22.71 -17.48
CA GLN A 184 -0.85 21.54 -17.37
C GLN A 184 -0.41 21.06 -18.76
N GLY A 185 0.88 20.75 -18.92
CA GLY A 185 1.42 20.30 -20.21
C GLY A 185 1.23 21.31 -21.36
N GLY A 186 1.25 22.60 -21.05
CA GLY A 186 1.04 23.69 -22.03
C GLY A 186 -0.43 23.96 -22.38
N LEU A 187 -1.38 23.16 -21.90
CA LEU A 187 -2.81 23.36 -22.15
C LEU A 187 -3.47 24.08 -20.97
N ALA A 188 -4.19 25.15 -21.26
CA ALA A 188 -5.04 25.86 -20.31
C ALA A 188 -6.49 25.41 -20.47
N LYS A 189 -7.06 24.84 -19.41
CA LYS A 189 -8.46 24.44 -19.34
C LYS A 189 -9.21 25.37 -18.39
N LEU A 190 -10.00 26.28 -18.96
CA LEU A 190 -11.00 27.07 -18.23
C LEU A 190 -12.20 26.19 -17.92
N ILE A 191 -12.62 26.16 -16.66
CA ILE A 191 -13.83 25.49 -16.21
C ILE A 191 -14.63 26.47 -15.37
N VAL A 192 -15.92 26.53 -15.66
CA VAL A 192 -16.91 27.21 -14.83
C VAL A 192 -17.92 26.21 -14.31
N SER A 193 -18.36 26.43 -13.08
CA SER A 193 -19.46 25.69 -12.48
C SER A 193 -20.56 26.64 -12.01
N TYR A 194 -21.81 26.19 -12.05
CA TYR A 194 -22.95 26.98 -11.59
C TYR A 194 -24.16 26.09 -11.33
N PRO A 195 -25.07 26.46 -10.40
CA PRO A 195 -26.39 25.83 -10.32
C PRO A 195 -27.10 25.93 -11.68
N SER A 196 -27.60 24.81 -12.18
CA SER A 196 -28.18 24.71 -13.54
C SER A 196 -29.29 25.74 -13.79
N ILE A 197 -30.04 26.09 -12.75
CA ILE A 197 -31.07 27.14 -12.78
C ILE A 197 -30.54 28.54 -13.16
N ARG A 198 -29.23 28.80 -13.04
CA ARG A 198 -28.59 30.08 -13.39
C ARG A 198 -28.17 30.17 -14.86
N GLU A 199 -28.30 29.09 -15.64
CA GLU A 199 -27.76 29.04 -17.00
C GLU A 199 -28.26 30.19 -17.89
N GLN A 200 -29.54 30.55 -17.78
CA GLN A 200 -30.14 31.65 -18.53
C GLN A 200 -29.45 33.00 -18.27
N LEU A 201 -29.01 33.25 -17.03
CA LEU A 201 -28.26 34.46 -16.66
C LEU A 201 -26.81 34.45 -17.17
N LEU A 202 -26.32 33.27 -17.57
CA LEU A 202 -24.93 33.02 -17.91
C LEU A 202 -24.72 32.76 -19.41
N LEU A 203 -25.78 32.77 -20.23
CA LEU A 203 -25.73 32.43 -21.66
C LEU A 203 -24.64 33.19 -22.43
N MET A 204 -24.46 34.48 -22.13
CA MET A 204 -23.45 35.30 -22.79
C MET A 204 -22.00 34.88 -22.47
N TYR A 205 -21.79 34.19 -21.34
CA TYR A 205 -20.49 33.67 -20.91
C TYR A 205 -20.27 32.21 -21.32
N VAL A 206 -21.33 31.41 -21.38
CA VAL A 206 -21.23 29.95 -21.53
C VAL A 206 -21.62 29.39 -22.89
N SER A 207 -22.06 30.23 -23.82
CA SER A 207 -22.58 29.81 -25.13
C SER A 207 -21.55 29.08 -25.99
N ASP A 208 -20.27 29.43 -25.85
CA ASP A 208 -19.15 28.81 -26.58
C ASP A 208 -18.39 27.77 -25.76
N LEU A 209 -18.87 27.43 -24.56
CA LEU A 209 -18.25 26.43 -23.69
C LEU A 209 -18.92 25.07 -23.84
N GLN A 210 -18.12 24.01 -23.74
CA GLN A 210 -18.58 22.63 -23.84
C GLN A 210 -18.84 22.03 -22.45
N LYS A 211 -19.71 21.02 -22.36
CA LYS A 211 -19.88 20.24 -21.13
C LYS A 211 -18.58 19.51 -20.80
N VAL A 212 -18.15 19.59 -19.55
CA VAL A 212 -16.91 18.94 -19.06
C VAL A 212 -17.16 18.31 -17.69
N ASP A 213 -16.27 17.40 -17.29
CA ASP A 213 -16.25 16.88 -15.92
C ASP A 213 -15.64 17.92 -14.95
N PRO A 214 -16.02 17.87 -13.65
CA PRO A 214 -15.39 18.66 -12.62
C PRO A 214 -13.89 18.37 -12.54
N ILE A 215 -13.10 19.39 -12.17
CA ILE A 215 -11.69 19.22 -11.83
C ILE A 215 -11.53 19.22 -10.32
N TYR A 216 -10.68 18.29 -9.85
CA TYR A 216 -10.17 18.28 -8.50
C TYR A 216 -8.68 18.63 -8.49
N GLU A 217 -8.30 19.55 -7.61
CA GLU A 217 -6.91 19.87 -7.36
C GLU A 217 -6.31 18.82 -6.42
N ASP A 218 -5.09 18.38 -6.71
CA ASP A 218 -4.33 17.43 -5.90
C ASP A 218 -2.81 17.62 -6.13
N LEU A 219 -1.99 16.90 -5.37
CA LEU A 219 -0.52 16.96 -5.45
C LEU A 219 0.07 15.93 -6.43
N THR A 220 -0.75 15.36 -7.32
CA THR A 220 -0.37 14.26 -8.21
C THR A 220 0.75 14.58 -9.22
N PRO A 221 0.87 15.77 -9.81
CA PRO A 221 2.04 16.10 -10.64
C PRO A 221 3.31 16.07 -9.80
N ARG A 222 4.37 15.40 -10.26
CA ARG A 222 5.69 15.47 -9.59
C ARG A 222 6.23 16.90 -9.67
N HIS A 223 6.56 17.48 -8.52
CA HIS A 223 7.14 18.82 -8.42
C HIS A 223 8.12 18.89 -7.26
N LYS A 224 9.00 19.89 -7.27
CA LYS A 224 9.97 20.16 -6.21
C LYS A 224 9.61 21.39 -5.37
N TYR A 225 8.74 22.26 -5.89
CA TYR A 225 8.35 23.53 -5.32
C TYR A 225 6.84 23.75 -5.43
N GLN A 226 6.26 24.37 -4.42
CA GLN A 226 4.84 24.74 -4.31
C GLN A 226 4.71 26.21 -3.93
N TYR A 227 4.02 26.98 -4.77
CA TYR A 227 3.78 28.40 -4.53
C TYR A 227 2.29 28.68 -4.47
N PHE A 228 1.86 29.39 -3.43
CA PHE A 228 0.48 29.77 -3.21
C PHE A 228 0.43 31.27 -2.97
N GLY A 229 -0.52 31.93 -3.60
CA GLY A 229 -0.60 33.36 -3.45
C GLY A 229 -1.86 33.94 -4.04
N THR A 230 -1.92 35.26 -3.97
CA THR A 230 -2.99 36.02 -4.59
C THR A 230 -2.41 37.07 -5.50
N THR A 231 -3.17 37.44 -6.52
CA THR A 231 -2.85 38.53 -7.43
C THR A 231 -4.15 39.10 -7.99
N ASP A 232 -4.06 40.02 -8.93
CA ASP A 232 -5.19 40.48 -9.73
C ASP A 232 -5.03 40.07 -11.20
N LEU A 233 -6.03 40.39 -12.02
CA LEU A 233 -6.01 40.10 -13.47
C LEU A 233 -4.79 40.71 -14.19
N ASN A 234 -4.26 41.85 -13.74
CA ASN A 234 -3.09 42.47 -14.37
C ASN A 234 -1.79 41.82 -13.87
N GLY A 235 -1.72 41.47 -12.58
CA GLY A 235 -0.60 40.77 -11.98
C GLY A 235 -0.42 39.35 -12.52
N LEU A 236 -1.46 38.71 -13.06
CA LEU A 236 -1.31 37.45 -13.80
C LEU A 236 -0.33 37.55 -14.97
N PHE A 237 -0.33 38.68 -15.69
CA PHE A 237 0.62 38.90 -16.78
C PHE A 237 2.05 39.04 -16.27
N GLN A 238 2.25 39.49 -15.03
CA GLN A 238 3.58 39.60 -14.40
C GLN A 238 4.13 38.22 -13.99
N ILE A 239 3.27 37.26 -13.65
CA ILE A 239 3.68 35.90 -13.27
C ILE A 239 3.56 34.89 -14.43
N LYS A 240 3.30 35.34 -15.66
CA LYS A 240 3.10 34.47 -16.82
C LYS A 240 4.29 33.55 -17.10
N GLU A 241 5.51 34.03 -16.90
CA GLU A 241 6.71 33.21 -17.09
C GLU A 241 6.80 32.09 -16.03
N ASN A 242 6.38 32.37 -14.79
CA ASN A 242 6.27 31.37 -13.75
C ASN A 242 5.23 30.29 -14.09
N ILE A 243 4.10 30.69 -14.68
CA ILE A 243 3.06 29.78 -15.17
C ILE A 243 3.61 28.86 -16.26
N LYS A 244 4.35 29.41 -17.23
CA LYS A 244 4.95 28.63 -18.33
C LYS A 244 5.98 27.60 -17.86
N ARG A 245 6.74 27.94 -16.82
CA ARG A 245 7.77 27.06 -16.21
C ARG A 245 7.20 26.04 -15.23
N SER A 246 5.90 26.08 -14.96
CA SER A 246 5.24 25.21 -13.99
C SER A 246 4.90 23.84 -14.59
N GLU A 247 4.89 22.82 -13.74
CA GLU A 247 4.36 21.50 -14.06
C GLU A 247 2.84 21.53 -14.10
N ARG A 248 2.24 22.30 -13.19
CA ARG A 248 0.81 22.57 -13.12
C ARG A 248 0.56 23.91 -12.44
N THR A 249 -0.38 24.68 -12.97
CA THR A 249 -0.89 25.91 -12.34
C THR A 249 -2.41 25.83 -12.22
N ILE A 250 -2.93 26.18 -11.04
CA ILE A 250 -4.36 26.39 -10.80
C ILE A 250 -4.59 27.86 -10.52
N LEU A 251 -5.53 28.48 -11.23
CA LEU A 251 -5.98 29.86 -11.01
C LEU A 251 -7.47 29.84 -10.67
N ARG A 252 -7.85 30.46 -9.55
CA ARG A 252 -9.25 30.63 -9.13
C ARG A 252 -9.61 32.11 -9.11
N PHE A 253 -10.76 32.45 -9.68
CA PHE A 253 -11.15 33.85 -9.89
C PHE A 253 -12.35 34.24 -9.04
N ARG A 254 -12.31 35.46 -8.50
CA ARG A 254 -13.44 36.15 -7.87
C ARG A 254 -13.38 37.63 -8.25
N GLY A 255 -14.14 38.01 -9.27
CA GLY A 255 -13.99 39.34 -9.87
C GLY A 255 -12.56 39.53 -10.40
N THR A 256 -11.92 40.63 -10.04
CA THR A 256 -10.52 40.89 -10.43
C THR A 256 -9.50 40.16 -9.58
N ARG A 257 -9.89 39.59 -8.43
CA ARG A 257 -8.98 38.87 -7.53
C ARG A 257 -8.75 37.46 -8.04
N VAL A 258 -7.48 37.05 -8.03
CA VAL A 258 -7.04 35.73 -8.45
C VAL A 258 -6.28 35.07 -7.31
N TYR A 259 -6.65 33.86 -6.97
CA TYR A 259 -5.82 32.97 -6.15
C TYR A 259 -5.08 32.02 -7.09
N PHE A 260 -3.78 31.86 -6.88
CA PHE A 260 -2.97 30.96 -7.68
C PHE A 260 -2.28 29.90 -6.83
N THR A 261 -2.15 28.73 -7.43
CA THR A 261 -1.32 27.62 -6.96
C THR A 261 -0.42 27.18 -8.11
N ILE A 262 0.89 27.20 -7.90
CA ILE A 262 1.88 26.85 -8.92
C ILE A 262 2.80 25.74 -8.39
N TYR A 263 2.82 24.62 -9.10
CA TYR A 263 3.72 23.49 -8.86
C TYR A 263 4.86 23.52 -9.86
N SER A 264 6.11 23.46 -9.40
CA SER A 264 7.28 23.59 -10.28
C SER A 264 8.39 22.62 -9.92
N ASN A 265 9.16 22.18 -10.92
CA ASN A 265 10.41 21.45 -10.72
C ASN A 265 11.64 22.36 -10.56
N THR A 266 11.49 23.65 -10.83
CA THR A 266 12.55 24.66 -10.67
C THR A 266 12.10 25.80 -9.73
N PRO A 267 13.01 26.43 -8.97
CA PRO A 267 12.63 27.54 -8.14
C PRO A 267 12.11 28.71 -9.00
N LEU A 268 10.99 29.29 -8.56
CA LEU A 268 10.34 30.42 -9.22
C LEU A 268 10.56 31.68 -8.39
N LYS A 269 10.75 32.81 -9.08
CA LYS A 269 10.90 34.12 -8.46
C LYS A 269 9.64 34.93 -8.71
N PHE A 270 9.09 35.50 -7.65
CA PHE A 270 7.93 36.37 -7.72
C PHE A 270 8.38 37.81 -7.45
N ALA A 271 7.70 38.77 -8.05
CA ALA A 271 7.94 40.18 -7.75
C ALA A 271 7.58 40.47 -6.27
N GLU A 272 8.29 41.41 -5.63
CA GLU A 272 8.12 41.72 -4.20
C GLU A 272 6.68 42.08 -3.81
N ASN A 273 5.93 42.65 -4.76
CA ASN A 273 4.53 43.03 -4.58
C ASN A 273 3.54 41.88 -4.78
N THR A 274 3.98 40.65 -5.10
CA THR A 274 3.10 39.48 -5.27
C THR A 274 2.91 38.79 -3.91
N PRO A 275 1.73 38.88 -3.27
CA PRO A 275 1.52 38.29 -1.96
C PRO A 275 1.53 36.76 -2.03
N LEU A 276 2.59 36.16 -1.49
CA LEU A 276 2.69 34.71 -1.26
C LEU A 276 2.22 34.35 0.16
N THR A 277 1.71 33.13 0.32
CA THR A 277 1.34 32.62 1.63
C THR A 277 2.58 32.24 2.45
N ALA A 278 2.45 32.22 3.78
CA ALA A 278 3.55 31.88 4.69
C ALA A 278 4.05 30.43 4.55
N TYR A 279 3.30 29.55 3.90
CA TYR A 279 3.64 28.15 3.65
C TYR A 279 4.09 27.89 2.21
N SER A 280 4.21 28.93 1.38
CA SER A 280 4.85 28.81 0.07
C SER A 280 6.34 28.49 0.21
N ASP A 281 6.85 27.72 -0.73
CA ASP A 281 8.27 27.43 -0.83
C ASP A 281 9.09 28.70 -1.12
N SER A 282 10.34 28.69 -0.67
CA SER A 282 11.32 29.75 -0.94
C SER A 282 12.27 29.35 -2.08
N ASP A 283 13.37 30.09 -2.21
CA ASP A 283 14.49 29.80 -3.10
C ASP A 283 15.44 28.71 -2.58
N GLY A 284 15.11 28.07 -1.45
CA GLY A 284 15.87 26.95 -0.89
C GLY A 284 15.86 25.70 -1.77
N GLN A 285 16.79 24.77 -1.52
CA GLN A 285 16.77 23.46 -2.18
C GLN A 285 15.75 22.53 -1.51
N ASN A 286 15.05 21.74 -2.31
CA ASN A 286 14.23 20.64 -1.80
C ASN A 286 15.13 19.41 -1.65
N ASP A 287 15.57 19.17 -0.41
CA ASP A 287 16.45 18.05 -0.05
C ASP A 287 15.68 16.76 0.27
N LEU A 288 14.37 16.73 0.07
CA LEU A 288 13.51 15.61 0.44
C LEU A 288 13.43 14.53 -0.65
N ASN A 289 14.44 14.44 -1.53
CA ASN A 289 14.50 13.49 -2.64
C ASN A 289 13.25 13.46 -3.54
N GLY A 290 12.53 14.59 -3.67
CA GLY A 290 11.31 14.71 -4.47
C GLY A 290 10.02 14.29 -3.75
N CYS A 291 10.08 14.02 -2.44
CA CYS A 291 8.89 13.92 -1.60
C CYS A 291 8.16 15.27 -1.56
N VAL A 292 6.85 15.24 -1.79
CA VAL A 292 5.97 16.43 -1.79
C VAL A 292 5.18 16.58 -0.47
N LEU A 293 5.58 15.85 0.57
CA LEU A 293 4.98 15.88 1.91
C LEU A 293 3.45 15.63 1.96
N CYS A 294 2.89 14.94 0.96
CA CYS A 294 1.44 14.68 0.89
C CYS A 294 0.91 13.77 2.02
N GLY A 295 1.77 13.02 2.70
CA GLY A 295 1.37 12.12 3.78
C GLY A 295 0.64 10.84 3.36
N ARG A 296 0.28 10.64 2.09
CA ARG A 296 -0.49 9.44 1.65
C ARG A 296 0.17 8.10 2.05
N CYS A 297 1.51 8.05 2.05
CA CYS A 297 2.23 6.86 2.48
C CYS A 297 2.06 6.54 3.98
N VAL A 298 1.77 7.54 4.82
CA VAL A 298 1.50 7.34 6.26
C VAL A 298 0.23 6.52 6.44
N ASP A 299 -0.81 6.84 5.67
CA ASP A 299 -2.14 6.27 5.81
C ASP A 299 -2.20 4.78 5.41
N VAL A 300 -1.29 4.33 4.54
CA VAL A 300 -1.27 2.94 4.04
C VAL A 300 -0.10 2.10 4.56
N CYS A 301 0.81 2.66 5.37
CA CYS A 301 2.03 1.97 5.80
C CYS A 301 1.79 1.07 7.01
N PRO A 302 1.90 -0.27 6.88
CA PRO A 302 1.71 -1.18 8.01
C PRO A 302 2.78 -1.03 9.09
N TYR A 303 4.00 -0.65 8.70
CA TYR A 303 5.09 -0.44 9.65
C TYR A 303 4.90 0.82 10.48
N GLY A 304 4.44 1.91 9.86
CA GLY A 304 4.03 3.13 10.57
C GLY A 304 2.89 2.87 11.55
N GLU A 305 1.90 2.07 11.15
CA GLU A 305 0.80 1.65 12.01
C GLU A 305 1.30 0.83 13.21
N MET A 306 2.12 -0.20 12.97
CA MET A 306 2.69 -1.04 14.04
C MET A 306 3.52 -0.22 15.04
N MET A 307 4.19 0.83 14.57
CA MET A 307 5.01 1.71 15.37
C MET A 307 4.25 2.89 16.00
N GLY A 308 2.99 3.11 15.60
CA GLY A 308 2.14 4.19 16.09
C GLY A 308 2.65 5.60 15.75
N SER A 309 3.47 5.76 14.71
CA SER A 309 4.08 7.05 14.37
C SER A 309 4.42 7.22 12.88
N PRO A 310 4.15 8.40 12.28
CA PRO A 310 4.50 8.70 10.90
C PRO A 310 6.02 8.75 10.64
N VAL A 311 6.84 8.84 11.69
CA VAL A 311 8.30 8.79 11.59
C VAL A 311 8.78 7.46 10.98
N TYR A 312 8.06 6.37 11.25
CA TYR A 312 8.40 5.04 10.77
C TYR A 312 7.74 4.73 9.42
N THR A 313 7.59 5.74 8.56
CA THR A 313 7.01 5.62 7.22
C THR A 313 7.96 6.23 6.20
N PRO A 314 7.72 6.08 4.89
CA PRO A 314 8.51 6.77 3.88
C PRO A 314 8.54 8.30 4.07
N LEU A 315 7.46 8.90 4.58
CA LEU A 315 7.45 10.32 4.90
C LEU A 315 8.54 10.67 5.93
N GLY A 316 8.60 9.90 7.02
CA GLY A 316 9.63 10.04 8.04
C GLY A 316 11.03 9.83 7.47
N LEU A 317 11.23 8.78 6.65
CA LEU A 317 12.49 8.54 5.95
C LEU A 317 12.95 9.77 5.16
N TYR A 318 12.12 10.30 4.26
CA TYR A 318 12.53 11.41 3.38
C TYR A 318 12.77 12.73 4.13
N VAL A 319 12.08 12.96 5.24
CA VAL A 319 12.27 14.18 6.05
C VAL A 319 13.50 14.09 6.96
N LEU A 320 13.83 12.88 7.44
CA LEU A 320 14.92 12.65 8.38
C LEU A 320 16.24 12.24 7.72
N GLN A 321 16.21 11.77 6.47
CA GLN A 321 17.40 11.40 5.71
C GLN A 321 18.38 12.57 5.52
N PRO A 322 17.97 13.79 5.11
CA PRO A 322 18.90 14.92 4.97
C PRO A 322 19.57 15.32 6.28
N LEU A 323 18.98 14.92 7.41
CA LEU A 323 19.47 15.18 8.75
C LEU A 323 20.34 14.05 9.33
N GLY A 324 20.57 12.98 8.57
CA GLY A 324 21.37 11.84 9.01
C GLY A 324 20.65 10.84 9.93
N PHE A 325 19.32 10.91 10.05
CA PHE A 325 18.52 10.03 10.94
C PHE A 325 17.76 8.91 10.21
N ALA A 326 18.12 8.61 8.95
CA ALA A 326 17.45 7.58 8.16
C ALA A 326 17.88 6.15 8.50
N GLU A 327 19.11 5.98 9.00
CA GLU A 327 19.75 4.69 9.21
C GLU A 327 18.99 3.83 10.24
N GLY A 328 18.56 2.63 9.84
CA GLY A 328 17.75 1.72 10.65
C GLY A 328 16.35 2.24 11.03
N LEU A 329 15.89 3.35 10.45
CA LEU A 329 14.63 3.99 10.84
C LEU A 329 13.41 3.15 10.43
N VAL A 330 13.40 2.62 9.21
CA VAL A 330 12.25 1.90 8.65
C VAL A 330 12.65 0.49 8.23
N ASN A 331 12.43 -0.48 9.12
CA ASN A 331 12.76 -1.90 8.90
C ASN A 331 11.50 -2.71 8.57
N CYS A 332 10.80 -2.31 7.51
CA CYS A 332 9.52 -2.91 7.10
C CYS A 332 9.71 -4.17 6.24
N HIS A 333 8.63 -4.82 5.78
CA HIS A 333 8.70 -5.97 4.87
C HIS A 333 8.59 -5.58 3.38
N MET A 334 8.81 -4.31 3.01
CA MET A 334 8.87 -3.87 1.62
C MET A 334 7.63 -4.18 0.72
N CYS A 335 6.41 -4.18 1.26
CA CYS A 335 5.19 -4.53 0.49
C CYS A 335 4.82 -3.60 -0.68
N GLY A 336 5.47 -2.43 -0.84
CA GLY A 336 5.24 -1.55 -1.99
C GLY A 336 3.98 -0.68 -1.94
N LYS A 337 3.05 -0.85 -0.98
CA LYS A 337 1.84 0.00 -0.86
C LYS A 337 2.10 1.50 -0.89
N CYS A 338 3.21 1.93 -0.28
CA CYS A 338 3.60 3.33 -0.28
C CYS A 338 3.99 3.85 -1.67
N VAL A 339 4.55 3.01 -2.54
CA VAL A 339 4.87 3.34 -3.94
C VAL A 339 3.58 3.53 -4.72
N GLU A 340 2.59 2.65 -4.53
CA GLU A 340 1.32 2.70 -5.25
C GLU A 340 0.54 4.00 -5.00
N VAL A 341 0.57 4.52 -3.77
CA VAL A 341 -0.14 5.76 -3.41
C VAL A 341 0.69 7.02 -3.60
N CYS A 342 1.98 6.90 -3.95
CA CYS A 342 2.88 8.05 -4.05
C CYS A 342 2.54 8.90 -5.27
N PRO A 343 2.06 10.15 -5.11
CA PRO A 343 1.75 11.01 -6.25
C PRO A 343 3.00 11.32 -7.09
N SER A 344 4.15 11.49 -6.44
CA SER A 344 5.43 11.78 -7.10
C SER A 344 6.08 10.56 -7.77
N LYS A 345 5.50 9.36 -7.64
CA LYS A 345 6.05 8.09 -8.17
C LYS A 345 7.53 7.87 -7.79
N LEU A 346 7.87 8.10 -6.52
CA LEU A 346 9.22 7.89 -6.01
C LEU A 346 9.57 6.40 -5.97
N ASP A 347 10.86 6.08 -6.14
CA ASP A 347 11.38 4.72 -5.94
C ASP A 347 11.62 4.45 -4.45
N ILE A 348 10.53 4.40 -3.69
CA ILE A 348 10.55 4.31 -2.23
C ILE A 348 11.21 3.01 -1.75
N LEU A 349 11.02 1.90 -2.47
CA LEU A 349 11.57 0.61 -2.04
C LEU A 349 13.10 0.59 -2.12
N THR A 350 13.70 1.15 -3.18
CA THR A 350 15.15 1.27 -3.28
C THR A 350 15.72 2.13 -2.16
N ASP A 351 15.08 3.27 -1.86
CA ASP A 351 15.49 4.14 -0.76
C ASP A 351 15.38 3.43 0.60
N LEU A 352 14.27 2.74 0.88
CA LEU A 352 14.08 1.98 2.11
C LEU A 352 15.16 0.91 2.29
N ARG A 353 15.48 0.13 1.24
CA ARG A 353 16.50 -0.94 1.29
C ARG A 353 17.90 -0.43 1.59
N LYS A 354 18.21 0.81 1.18
CA LYS A 354 19.51 1.44 1.47
C LYS A 354 19.70 1.66 2.97
N TYR A 355 18.66 2.08 3.67
CA TYR A 355 18.72 2.49 5.07
C TYR A 355 18.17 1.46 6.06
N ALA A 356 17.47 0.42 5.61
CA ALA A 356 16.96 -0.62 6.50
C ALA A 356 18.10 -1.42 7.16
N ARG A 357 17.97 -1.68 8.46
CA ARG A 357 18.89 -2.48 9.28
C ARG A 357 18.07 -3.42 10.14
N TYR A 358 18.00 -4.68 9.73
CA TYR A 358 17.30 -5.72 10.49
C TYR A 358 18.25 -6.33 11.51
N ASP A 359 17.69 -6.67 12.67
CA ASP A 359 18.35 -7.58 13.60
C ASP A 359 18.46 -8.98 12.96
N LYS A 360 19.29 -9.85 13.56
CA LYS A 360 19.38 -11.24 13.09
C LYS A 360 18.01 -11.90 13.17
N ILE A 361 17.52 -12.38 12.03
CA ILE A 361 16.26 -13.12 11.92
C ILE A 361 16.62 -14.62 11.85
N ASP A 362 16.16 -15.41 12.82
CA ASP A 362 16.42 -16.86 12.87
C ASP A 362 15.27 -17.64 12.23
N PHE A 363 15.25 -17.64 10.90
CA PHE A 363 14.42 -18.57 10.15
C PHE A 363 15.30 -19.71 9.65
N ALA A 364 15.16 -20.88 10.26
CA ALA A 364 15.73 -22.10 9.73
C ALA A 364 14.96 -22.53 8.46
N LEU A 365 15.65 -23.20 7.54
CA LEU A 365 15.00 -23.80 6.37
C LEU A 365 14.00 -24.89 6.84
N PRO A 366 12.86 -25.08 6.15
CA PRO A 366 11.95 -26.18 6.42
C PRO A 366 12.64 -27.55 6.30
N GLU A 367 12.36 -28.43 7.27
CA GLU A 367 12.91 -29.78 7.33
C GLU A 367 11.99 -30.75 6.59
N ILE A 368 12.07 -30.69 5.26
CA ILE A 368 11.26 -31.51 4.36
C ILE A 368 12.10 -31.99 3.18
N ARG A 369 11.85 -33.21 2.71
CA ARG A 369 12.51 -33.77 1.52
C ARG A 369 12.14 -32.97 0.27
N GLU A 370 13.06 -32.90 -0.69
CA GLU A 370 12.80 -32.29 -2.00
C GLU A 370 12.31 -33.34 -2.99
N LEU A 371 11.21 -33.07 -3.67
CA LEU A 371 10.69 -33.87 -4.77
C LEU A 371 10.83 -33.05 -6.06
N PRO A 372 11.81 -33.31 -6.93
CA PRO A 372 12.03 -32.50 -8.13
C PRO A 372 10.87 -32.70 -9.13
N ALA A 373 10.50 -31.65 -9.86
CA ALA A 373 9.56 -31.67 -10.98
C ALA A 373 9.73 -30.40 -11.82
N SER A 374 9.04 -30.30 -12.97
CA SER A 374 9.01 -29.09 -13.79
C SER A 374 8.13 -27.98 -13.20
N SER A 375 7.08 -28.34 -12.47
CA SER A 375 6.31 -27.44 -11.61
C SER A 375 6.60 -27.78 -10.14
N VAL A 376 6.96 -26.81 -9.31
CA VAL A 376 7.36 -27.08 -7.92
C VAL A 376 6.75 -26.10 -6.93
N ILE A 377 6.42 -26.61 -5.74
CA ILE A 377 6.21 -25.77 -4.58
C ILE A 377 7.57 -25.34 -4.04
N VAL A 378 7.80 -24.04 -3.94
CA VAL A 378 9.04 -23.48 -3.40
C VAL A 378 8.86 -23.16 -1.93
N LEU A 379 9.79 -23.67 -1.11
CA LEU A 379 9.86 -23.39 0.32
C LEU A 379 11.15 -22.66 0.66
N THR A 380 11.02 -21.45 1.18
CA THR A 380 12.13 -20.65 1.73
C THR A 380 12.10 -20.75 3.26
N PRO A 381 13.06 -20.14 3.99
CA PRO A 381 12.95 -20.03 5.45
C PRO A 381 11.67 -19.32 5.94
N ILE A 382 11.01 -18.50 5.10
CA ILE A 382 9.70 -17.90 5.42
C ILE A 382 8.62 -18.98 5.67
N SER A 383 8.76 -20.14 5.02
CA SER A 383 7.84 -21.27 5.14
C SER A 383 8.07 -22.17 6.36
N LYS A 384 9.00 -21.82 7.27
CA LYS A 384 9.28 -22.65 8.45
C LYS A 384 8.02 -22.84 9.31
N GLY A 385 7.72 -24.10 9.64
CA GLY A 385 6.51 -24.44 10.41
C GLY A 385 5.22 -24.43 9.57
N LEU A 386 5.33 -24.46 8.23
CA LEU A 386 4.24 -24.65 7.26
C LEU A 386 4.46 -25.89 6.37
N GLU A 387 5.29 -26.84 6.80
CA GLU A 387 5.63 -28.07 6.06
C GLU A 387 4.39 -28.91 5.73
N ASP A 388 3.52 -29.11 6.72
CA ASP A 388 2.23 -29.80 6.57
C ASP A 388 1.34 -29.11 5.50
N ARG A 389 1.37 -27.78 5.44
CA ARG A 389 0.65 -27.01 4.42
C ARG A 389 1.24 -27.24 3.03
N ALA A 390 2.56 -27.32 2.89
CA ALA A 390 3.20 -27.63 1.62
C ALA A 390 2.75 -29.00 1.07
N ILE A 391 2.65 -30.00 1.94
CA ILE A 391 2.16 -31.33 1.57
C ILE A 391 0.67 -31.29 1.19
N ARG A 392 -0.18 -30.57 1.94
CA ARG A 392 -1.59 -30.39 1.58
C ARG A 392 -1.78 -29.67 0.25
N ALA A 393 -0.99 -28.64 -0.01
CA ALA A 393 -0.95 -27.95 -1.30
C ALA A 393 -0.57 -28.90 -2.44
N LEU A 394 0.45 -29.75 -2.22
CA LEU A 394 0.88 -30.77 -3.16
C LEU A 394 -0.27 -31.73 -3.49
N LEU A 395 -0.95 -32.27 -2.47
CA LEU A 395 -2.08 -33.19 -2.63
C LEU A 395 -3.24 -32.55 -3.40
N TYR A 396 -3.59 -31.30 -3.06
CA TYR A 396 -4.60 -30.54 -3.79
C TYR A 396 -4.25 -30.42 -5.28
N LEU A 397 -3.01 -30.02 -5.62
CA LEU A 397 -2.58 -29.84 -7.01
C LEU A 397 -2.58 -31.17 -7.78
N HIS A 398 -2.14 -32.26 -7.16
CA HIS A 398 -2.21 -33.61 -7.76
C HIS A 398 -3.65 -34.08 -7.97
N SER A 399 -4.57 -33.75 -7.07
CA SER A 399 -6.00 -34.04 -7.24
C SER A 399 -6.61 -33.32 -8.45
N LYS A 400 -6.04 -32.17 -8.83
CA LYS A 400 -6.38 -31.41 -10.05
C LYS A 400 -5.62 -31.89 -11.29
N GLY A 401 -4.86 -32.98 -11.18
CA GLY A 401 -4.08 -33.55 -12.28
C GLY A 401 -2.78 -32.82 -12.59
N LYS A 402 -2.36 -31.85 -11.77
CA LYS A 402 -1.06 -31.19 -11.94
C LYS A 402 0.05 -32.05 -11.33
N LYS A 403 1.14 -32.25 -12.08
CA LYS A 403 2.34 -32.90 -11.58
C LYS A 403 3.25 -31.87 -10.94
N VAL A 404 3.24 -31.82 -9.62
CA VAL A 404 3.96 -30.82 -8.84
C VAL A 404 4.92 -31.51 -7.87
N GLY A 405 6.10 -30.92 -7.70
CA GLY A 405 7.13 -31.32 -6.75
C GLY A 405 7.29 -30.32 -5.59
N ILE A 406 8.31 -30.49 -4.76
CA ILE A 406 8.71 -29.56 -3.70
C ILE A 406 10.22 -29.32 -3.80
N ILE A 407 10.64 -28.06 -3.80
CA ILE A 407 12.06 -27.68 -3.72
C ILE A 407 12.24 -26.67 -2.59
N ARG A 408 13.36 -26.76 -1.86
CA ARG A 408 13.73 -25.78 -0.84
C ARG A 408 14.73 -24.79 -1.40
N LEU A 409 14.61 -23.52 -1.06
CA LEU A 409 15.57 -22.50 -1.40
C LEU A 409 16.16 -21.93 -0.11
N ASP A 410 17.43 -22.23 0.12
CA ASP A 410 18.18 -21.70 1.26
C ASP A 410 18.61 -20.25 0.95
N ILE A 411 17.66 -19.34 1.09
CA ILE A 411 17.85 -17.91 0.87
C ILE A 411 17.60 -17.20 2.19
N ASN A 412 18.58 -16.40 2.63
CA ASN A 412 18.43 -15.59 3.82
C ASN A 412 17.25 -14.62 3.67
N VAL A 413 16.37 -14.55 4.66
CA VAL A 413 15.18 -13.68 4.62
C VAL A 413 15.55 -12.21 4.51
N ILE A 414 16.62 -11.76 5.18
CA ILE A 414 17.10 -10.37 5.07
C ILE A 414 17.54 -10.06 3.64
N ASP A 415 18.18 -11.01 2.97
CA ASP A 415 18.58 -10.84 1.57
C ASP A 415 17.38 -10.79 0.61
N LEU A 416 16.29 -11.51 0.92
CA LEU A 416 15.01 -11.35 0.20
C LEU A 416 14.41 -9.95 0.42
N LEU A 417 14.35 -9.49 1.68
CA LEU A 417 13.81 -8.16 2.03
C LEU A 417 14.59 -7.02 1.34
N LEU A 418 15.92 -7.14 1.35
CA LEU A 418 16.83 -6.13 0.84
C LEU A 418 17.13 -6.24 -0.66
N ASP A 419 16.57 -7.24 -1.34
CA ASP A 419 16.85 -7.56 -2.76
C ASP A 419 18.35 -7.76 -3.02
N ARG A 420 19.00 -8.54 -2.15
CA ARG A 420 20.44 -8.89 -2.16
C ARG A 420 20.71 -10.38 -2.39
N ALA A 421 19.67 -11.18 -2.56
CA ALA A 421 19.81 -12.60 -2.83
C ALA A 421 20.63 -12.82 -4.11
N ASP A 422 21.45 -13.88 -4.15
CA ASP A 422 22.13 -14.30 -5.37
C ASP A 422 21.12 -14.96 -6.31
N TRP A 423 20.37 -14.12 -7.03
CA TRP A 423 19.33 -14.54 -7.96
C TRP A 423 19.88 -15.41 -9.10
N THR A 424 21.17 -15.30 -9.42
CA THR A 424 21.83 -16.13 -10.45
C THR A 424 22.01 -17.56 -9.95
N ALA A 425 22.49 -17.73 -8.72
CA ALA A 425 22.61 -19.05 -8.09
C ALA A 425 21.23 -19.70 -7.89
N VAL A 426 20.22 -18.93 -7.47
CA VAL A 426 18.85 -19.41 -7.32
C VAL A 426 18.26 -19.84 -8.67
N ALA A 427 18.43 -19.03 -9.73
CA ALA A 427 17.96 -19.37 -11.07
C ALA A 427 18.61 -20.65 -11.60
N LYS A 428 19.90 -20.88 -11.30
CA LYS A 428 20.61 -22.11 -11.63
C LYS A 428 20.05 -23.33 -10.91
N LYS A 429 19.75 -23.23 -9.61
CA LYS A 429 19.10 -24.34 -8.87
C LYS A 429 17.73 -24.70 -9.47
N LEU A 430 17.06 -23.71 -10.07
CA LEU A 430 15.76 -23.86 -10.70
C LEU A 430 15.83 -24.05 -12.23
N GLU A 431 16.97 -24.46 -12.80
CA GLU A 431 17.17 -24.53 -14.27
C GLU A 431 16.13 -25.39 -15.00
N ASN A 432 15.67 -26.49 -14.38
CA ASN A 432 14.67 -27.40 -14.95
C ASN A 432 13.21 -27.09 -14.52
N VAL A 433 12.99 -25.99 -13.80
CA VAL A 433 11.66 -25.59 -13.28
C VAL A 433 11.03 -24.52 -14.16
N ASN A 434 9.81 -24.76 -14.63
CA ASN A 434 9.05 -23.82 -15.47
C ASN A 434 7.94 -23.09 -14.68
N GLU A 435 7.45 -23.68 -13.59
CA GLU A 435 6.41 -23.10 -12.73
C GLU A 435 6.81 -23.21 -11.25
N ILE A 436 6.68 -22.10 -10.54
CA ILE A 436 6.81 -22.00 -9.09
C ILE A 436 5.43 -21.79 -8.49
N ILE A 437 5.10 -22.56 -7.47
CA ILE A 437 3.91 -22.38 -6.65
C ILE A 437 4.38 -22.03 -5.24
N THR A 438 3.95 -20.90 -4.71
CA THR A 438 4.30 -20.49 -3.35
C THR A 438 3.19 -20.82 -2.37
N ILE A 439 3.55 -21.02 -1.10
CA ILE A 439 2.58 -21.26 -0.03
C ILE A 439 2.40 -20.04 0.87
N THR A 440 3.15 -18.97 0.66
CA THR A 440 2.95 -17.68 1.34
C THR A 440 2.86 -16.52 0.32
N PRO A 441 2.09 -15.47 0.63
CA PRO A 441 2.09 -14.25 -0.19
C PRO A 441 3.44 -13.52 -0.13
N GLU A 442 4.21 -13.71 0.94
CA GLU A 442 5.57 -13.20 1.07
C GLU A 442 6.52 -13.81 0.04
N GLU A 443 6.56 -15.15 -0.05
CA GLU A 443 7.35 -15.83 -1.09
C GLU A 443 6.85 -15.48 -2.48
N TYR A 444 5.51 -15.42 -2.67
CA TYR A 444 4.92 -15.00 -3.93
C TYR A 444 5.46 -13.65 -4.38
N HIS A 445 5.58 -12.70 -3.46
CA HIS A 445 6.06 -11.35 -3.72
C HIS A 445 7.56 -11.29 -3.99
N TYR A 446 8.40 -11.84 -3.11
CA TYR A 446 9.85 -11.71 -3.25
C TYR A 446 10.40 -12.51 -4.44
N LEU A 447 9.84 -13.69 -4.72
CA LEU A 447 10.32 -14.54 -5.79
C LEU A 447 9.98 -13.99 -7.19
N GLN A 448 9.11 -12.97 -7.31
CA GLN A 448 8.88 -12.27 -8.60
C GLN A 448 10.16 -11.73 -9.22
N ALA A 449 11.20 -11.44 -8.41
CA ALA A 449 12.51 -11.02 -8.90
C ALA A 449 13.13 -12.02 -9.90
N LEU A 450 12.85 -13.33 -9.76
CA LEU A 450 13.37 -14.37 -10.65
C LEU A 450 12.91 -14.23 -12.10
N LYS A 451 11.73 -13.62 -12.34
CA LYS A 451 11.22 -13.38 -13.69
C LYS A 451 12.11 -12.45 -14.52
N ARG A 452 13.04 -11.73 -13.90
CA ARG A 452 14.05 -10.91 -14.59
C ARG A 452 15.15 -11.75 -15.24
N LEU A 453 15.38 -12.97 -14.77
CA LEU A 453 16.49 -13.84 -15.19
C LEU A 453 16.03 -15.06 -15.99
N LYS A 454 14.80 -15.52 -15.77
CA LYS A 454 14.26 -16.72 -16.38
C LYS A 454 12.77 -16.56 -16.71
N ILE A 455 12.34 -17.15 -17.82
CA ILE A 455 10.92 -17.29 -18.16
C ILE A 455 10.34 -18.36 -17.24
N LEU A 456 9.48 -17.95 -16.32
CA LEU A 456 8.86 -18.84 -15.35
C LEU A 456 7.52 -18.27 -14.87
N ASP A 457 6.57 -19.15 -14.59
CA ASP A 457 5.32 -18.79 -13.94
C ASP A 457 5.48 -18.85 -12.43
N ILE A 458 4.98 -17.85 -11.70
CA ILE A 458 4.93 -17.85 -10.23
C ILE A 458 3.47 -17.67 -9.86
N ASN A 459 2.91 -18.68 -9.20
CA ASN A 459 1.53 -18.73 -8.75
C ASN A 459 1.48 -18.85 -7.23
N PHE A 460 0.41 -18.37 -6.62
CA PHE A 460 0.19 -18.51 -5.18
C PHE A 460 -0.91 -19.53 -4.90
N VAL A 461 -0.65 -20.53 -4.06
CA VAL A 461 -1.55 -21.68 -3.88
C VAL A 461 -2.95 -21.28 -3.40
N GLU A 462 -3.07 -20.34 -2.47
CA GLU A 462 -4.38 -19.98 -1.91
C GLU A 462 -5.28 -19.30 -2.95
N GLU A 463 -4.70 -18.58 -3.91
CA GLU A 463 -5.45 -18.01 -5.04
C GLU A 463 -5.93 -19.09 -6.02
N LEU A 464 -5.12 -20.14 -6.23
CA LEU A 464 -5.51 -21.27 -7.07
C LEU A 464 -6.65 -22.09 -6.44
N VAL A 465 -6.65 -22.19 -5.11
CA VAL A 465 -7.64 -22.96 -4.34
C VAL A 465 -8.95 -22.20 -4.19
N LEU A 466 -8.91 -20.88 -4.05
CA LEU A 466 -10.07 -20.03 -3.74
C LEU A 466 -11.31 -20.31 -4.63
N PRO A 467 -11.21 -20.50 -5.97
CA PRO A 467 -12.37 -20.80 -6.82
C PRO A 467 -13.08 -22.12 -6.53
N ASP A 468 -12.42 -23.06 -5.83
CA ASP A 468 -13.00 -24.35 -5.43
C ASP A 468 -13.68 -24.29 -4.05
N THR A 469 -13.81 -23.10 -3.46
CA THR A 469 -14.39 -22.90 -2.12
C THR A 469 -15.68 -22.07 -2.18
N GLU A 470 -16.49 -22.15 -1.12
CA GLU A 470 -17.68 -21.30 -0.94
C GLU A 470 -17.36 -19.95 -0.27
N ILE A 471 -16.08 -19.53 -0.25
CA ILE A 471 -15.66 -18.33 0.49
C ILE A 471 -16.07 -17.06 -0.27
N GLU A 472 -16.90 -16.23 0.38
CA GLU A 472 -17.30 -14.93 -0.14
C GLU A 472 -16.23 -13.85 0.10
N GLY A 473 -16.10 -12.93 -0.86
CA GLY A 473 -15.10 -11.85 -0.79
C GLY A 473 -15.21 -10.92 0.42
N LYS A 474 -16.40 -10.77 1.04
CA LYS A 474 -16.58 -9.91 2.22
C LYS A 474 -15.98 -10.49 3.50
N GLU A 475 -15.79 -11.81 3.57
CA GLU A 475 -15.27 -12.50 4.75
C GLU A 475 -13.79 -12.88 4.60
N LEU A 476 -13.17 -12.50 3.48
CA LEU A 476 -11.82 -12.88 3.07
C LEU A 476 -10.83 -11.73 3.23
N HIS A 477 -9.82 -11.91 4.07
CA HIS A 477 -8.66 -11.03 4.12
C HIS A 477 -7.69 -11.35 2.96
N ILE A 478 -7.37 -10.30 2.19
CA ILE A 478 -6.41 -10.31 1.09
C ILE A 478 -5.11 -9.63 1.57
N PRO A 479 -4.00 -10.37 1.63
CA PRO A 479 -2.72 -9.87 2.12
C PRO A 479 -2.13 -8.75 1.24
N CYS A 480 -1.49 -7.78 1.90
CA CYS A 480 -0.89 -6.62 1.26
C CYS A 480 0.14 -6.91 0.15
N MET A 481 0.73 -8.11 0.11
CA MET A 481 1.79 -8.47 -0.82
C MET A 481 1.31 -9.11 -2.13
N ILE A 482 0.02 -9.47 -2.24
CA ILE A 482 -0.54 -10.06 -3.46
C ILE A 482 -0.80 -8.97 -4.52
N GLY A 483 -1.04 -7.72 -4.10
CA GLY A 483 -1.25 -6.60 -5.02
C GLY A 483 -2.63 -6.58 -5.70
N ILE A 484 -3.59 -7.40 -5.25
CA ILE A 484 -4.97 -7.34 -5.72
C ILE A 484 -5.66 -6.09 -5.17
N ARG A 485 -6.20 -5.26 -6.05
CA ARG A 485 -7.05 -4.11 -5.68
C ARG A 485 -8.49 -4.58 -5.56
N THR A 486 -9.10 -4.31 -4.41
CA THR A 486 -10.53 -4.54 -4.16
C THR A 486 -11.22 -3.20 -3.97
N GLU A 487 -12.53 -3.14 -4.22
CA GLU A 487 -13.34 -1.95 -3.90
C GLU A 487 -13.48 -1.72 -2.40
N ASN A 488 -13.15 -2.73 -1.57
CA ASN A 488 -13.22 -2.66 -0.12
C ASN A 488 -11.82 -2.76 0.51
N ASP A 489 -11.24 -1.59 0.82
CA ASP A 489 -9.90 -1.45 1.41
C ASP A 489 -9.71 -2.20 2.73
N GLU A 490 -10.80 -2.47 3.48
CA GLU A 490 -10.77 -3.26 4.71
C GLU A 490 -10.27 -4.69 4.48
N LEU A 491 -10.59 -5.27 3.32
CA LEU A 491 -10.15 -6.62 2.96
C LEU A 491 -8.64 -6.68 2.74
N ASN A 492 -8.03 -5.56 2.34
CA ASN A 492 -6.62 -5.44 1.97
C ASN A 492 -5.72 -4.98 3.13
N LYS A 493 -6.22 -4.87 4.36
CA LYS A 493 -5.42 -4.44 5.51
C LYS A 493 -4.31 -5.45 5.82
N CYS A 494 -3.13 -4.96 6.19
CA CYS A 494 -2.04 -5.86 6.58
C CYS A 494 -2.35 -6.48 7.96
N SER A 495 -2.23 -7.79 8.08
CA SER A 495 -2.38 -8.48 9.38
C SER A 495 -1.24 -8.21 10.37
N LEU A 496 -0.15 -7.61 9.88
CA LEU A 496 1.12 -7.41 10.58
C LEU A 496 1.83 -8.73 10.95
N ALA A 497 1.31 -9.91 10.61
CA ALA A 497 1.82 -11.19 11.09
C ALA A 497 3.30 -11.41 10.72
N PHE A 498 3.63 -11.33 9.43
CA PHE A 498 5.02 -11.43 8.96
C PHE A 498 5.90 -10.26 9.41
N LEU A 499 5.34 -9.05 9.52
CA LEU A 499 6.08 -7.90 9.99
C LEU A 499 6.55 -8.08 11.44
N GLN A 500 5.71 -8.67 12.28
CA GLN A 500 6.04 -8.95 13.67
C GLN A 500 7.11 -10.03 13.80
N SER A 501 7.10 -11.04 12.91
CA SER A 501 8.16 -12.07 12.90
C SER A 501 9.53 -11.53 12.49
N ILE A 502 9.60 -10.48 11.67
CA ILE A 502 10.89 -9.87 11.27
C ILE A 502 11.34 -8.71 12.15
N SER A 503 10.46 -8.16 13.00
CA SER A 503 10.76 -6.98 13.84
C SER A 503 10.83 -7.28 15.33
N ASN A 504 10.51 -8.52 15.75
CA ASN A 504 10.40 -8.94 17.15
C ASN A 504 9.46 -8.04 17.99
N LYS A 505 8.53 -7.33 17.34
CA LYS A 505 7.51 -6.51 18.01
C LYS A 505 6.18 -7.21 17.94
N SER A 506 5.47 -7.26 19.06
CA SER A 506 4.11 -7.82 19.12
C SER A 506 3.09 -6.69 19.16
N VAL A 507 2.12 -6.73 18.25
CA VAL A 507 1.00 -5.79 18.16
C VAL A 507 -0.27 -6.58 17.83
N GLU A 508 -1.41 -6.18 18.37
CA GLU A 508 -2.68 -6.81 18.05
C GLU A 508 -3.04 -6.58 16.58
N SER A 509 -3.51 -7.63 15.90
CA SER A 509 -3.95 -7.52 14.51
C SER A 509 -5.34 -6.93 14.45
N LYS A 510 -5.60 -6.02 13.51
CA LYS A 510 -6.92 -5.42 13.28
C LYS A 510 -7.75 -6.15 12.22
N VAL A 511 -7.30 -7.33 11.78
CA VAL A 511 -8.01 -8.14 10.78
C VAL A 511 -9.18 -8.83 11.46
N SER A 512 -10.40 -8.52 11.02
CA SER A 512 -11.67 -9.09 11.52
C SER A 512 -12.27 -10.17 10.59
N ALA A 513 -11.50 -10.62 9.60
CA ALA A 513 -11.96 -11.58 8.59
C ALA A 513 -12.06 -13.02 9.14
N LYS A 514 -12.99 -13.82 8.61
CA LYS A 514 -13.13 -15.25 8.95
C LYS A 514 -12.12 -16.12 8.20
N TYR A 515 -11.76 -15.70 6.98
CA TYR A 515 -10.81 -16.38 6.12
C TYR A 515 -9.67 -15.44 5.73
N THR A 516 -8.52 -15.99 5.35
CA THR A 516 -7.36 -15.23 4.91
C THR A 516 -6.60 -15.95 3.80
N LEU A 517 -6.10 -15.21 2.81
CA LEU A 517 -5.14 -15.75 1.85
C LEU A 517 -3.70 -15.74 2.39
N CYS A 518 -3.42 -15.33 3.63
CA CYS A 518 -2.06 -15.41 4.20
C CYS A 518 -1.98 -16.52 5.26
N PRO A 519 -1.24 -17.61 5.00
CA PRO A 519 -1.04 -18.68 5.98
C PRO A 519 -0.33 -18.26 7.27
N ILE A 520 0.61 -17.31 7.22
CA ILE A 520 1.26 -16.78 8.43
C ILE A 520 0.21 -16.06 9.30
N THR A 521 -0.72 -15.35 8.68
CA THR A 521 -1.86 -14.72 9.37
C THR A 521 -2.81 -15.77 9.93
N ALA A 522 -3.16 -16.79 9.15
CA ALA A 522 -4.04 -17.88 9.55
C ALA A 522 -3.55 -18.56 10.82
N LYS A 523 -2.27 -18.95 10.83
CA LYS A 523 -1.61 -19.57 12.00
C LYS A 523 -1.64 -18.66 13.22
N LYS A 524 -1.39 -17.36 13.04
CA LYS A 524 -1.30 -16.39 14.13
C LYS A 524 -2.66 -16.05 14.75
N LEU A 525 -3.67 -15.84 13.92
CA LEU A 525 -5.00 -15.42 14.35
C LEU A 525 -5.97 -16.60 14.55
N ASN A 526 -5.50 -17.83 14.30
CA ASN A 526 -6.30 -19.05 14.33
C ASN A 526 -7.57 -18.96 13.45
N ILE A 527 -7.40 -18.41 12.24
CA ILE A 527 -8.44 -18.33 11.20
C ILE A 527 -8.05 -19.22 10.02
N LYS A 528 -9.02 -19.58 9.16
CA LYS A 528 -8.80 -20.54 8.08
C LYS A 528 -8.34 -19.87 6.78
N THR A 529 -7.60 -20.61 5.98
CA THR A 529 -7.32 -20.29 4.56
C THR A 529 -8.24 -21.09 3.63
N PRO A 530 -8.34 -20.74 2.33
CA PRO A 530 -9.01 -21.59 1.34
C PRO A 530 -8.54 -23.04 1.37
N LEU A 531 -7.22 -23.29 1.42
CA LEU A 531 -6.69 -24.65 1.49
C LEU A 531 -7.14 -25.42 2.73
N ASP A 532 -7.30 -24.75 3.89
CA ASP A 532 -7.80 -25.39 5.12
C ASP A 532 -9.29 -25.80 5.02
N THR A 533 -10.03 -25.28 4.05
CA THR A 533 -11.44 -25.68 3.84
C THR A 533 -11.58 -26.95 3.00
N ILE A 534 -10.67 -27.16 2.04
CA ILE A 534 -10.68 -28.35 1.17
C ILE A 534 -9.85 -29.49 1.79
N PHE A 535 -8.71 -29.15 2.37
CA PHE A 535 -7.78 -30.08 3.02
C PHE A 535 -7.47 -29.58 4.45
N PRO A 536 -8.37 -29.82 5.43
CA PRO A 536 -8.24 -29.25 6.77
C PRO A 536 -7.03 -29.79 7.55
N THR A 537 -6.71 -31.07 7.41
CA THR A 537 -5.61 -31.73 8.13
C THR A 537 -5.04 -32.86 7.29
N LEU A 538 -3.74 -33.15 7.40
CA LEU A 538 -3.21 -34.42 6.92
C LEU A 538 -3.75 -35.56 7.78
N ASN A 539 -4.17 -36.65 7.13
CA ASN A 539 -4.59 -37.85 7.83
C ASN A 539 -3.36 -38.63 8.32
N LEU A 540 -2.81 -38.23 9.47
CA LEU A 540 -1.64 -38.91 10.05
C LEU A 540 -1.93 -40.38 10.42
N GLN A 541 -3.19 -40.73 10.67
CA GLN A 541 -3.56 -42.13 10.89
C GLN A 541 -3.46 -42.97 9.60
N ALA A 542 -3.63 -42.35 8.43
CA ALA A 542 -3.33 -43.02 7.16
C ALA A 542 -1.83 -43.34 7.02
N LEU A 543 -0.93 -42.54 7.58
CA LEU A 543 0.51 -42.82 7.59
C LEU A 543 0.83 -44.07 8.44
N GLU A 544 0.27 -44.17 9.65
CA GLU A 544 0.41 -45.37 10.50
C GLU A 544 -0.13 -46.62 9.78
N ASN A 545 -1.31 -46.52 9.18
CA ASN A 545 -1.90 -47.60 8.39
C ASN A 545 -1.05 -47.96 7.17
N THR A 546 -0.42 -46.99 6.52
CA THR A 546 0.47 -47.22 5.36
C THR A 546 1.70 -48.03 5.78
N ILE A 547 2.30 -47.70 6.93
CA ILE A 547 3.41 -48.47 7.50
C ILE A 547 2.97 -49.87 7.90
N SER A 548 1.80 -50.02 8.56
CA SER A 548 1.26 -51.35 8.90
C SER A 548 0.99 -52.21 7.66
N LYS A 549 0.48 -51.62 6.57
CA LYS A 549 0.29 -52.32 5.28
C LYS A 549 1.61 -52.74 4.66
N LEU A 550 2.66 -51.93 4.82
CA LEU A 550 4.00 -52.24 4.32
C LEU A 550 4.58 -53.45 5.08
N HIS A 551 4.49 -53.46 6.41
CA HIS A 551 4.90 -54.59 7.25
C HIS A 551 4.09 -55.87 6.99
N GLN A 552 2.76 -55.78 6.81
CA GLN A 552 1.95 -56.94 6.40
C GLN A 552 2.36 -57.47 5.03
N GLY A 553 2.71 -56.58 4.10
CA GLY A 553 3.26 -56.98 2.81
C GLY A 553 4.59 -57.71 2.94
N GLU A 554 5.45 -57.29 3.86
CA GLU A 554 6.71 -57.98 4.18
C GLU A 554 6.42 -59.40 4.68
N GLU A 555 5.50 -59.59 5.64
CA GLU A 555 5.08 -60.91 6.12
C GLU A 555 4.55 -61.80 4.97
N ASP A 556 3.69 -61.25 4.10
CA ASP A 556 3.13 -61.97 2.94
C ASP A 556 4.19 -62.40 1.91
N THR A 557 5.35 -61.74 1.92
CA THR A 557 6.43 -61.96 0.95
C THR A 557 7.70 -62.55 1.59
N GLU A 558 7.66 -62.79 2.90
CA GLU A 558 8.77 -63.31 3.71
C GLU A 558 9.31 -64.61 3.14
N LEU A 559 8.43 -65.55 2.76
CA LEU A 559 8.82 -66.83 2.14
C LEU A 559 9.59 -66.65 0.82
N VAL A 560 9.22 -65.65 0.01
CA VAL A 560 9.87 -65.37 -1.28
C VAL A 560 11.22 -64.69 -1.07
N VAL A 561 11.30 -63.78 -0.09
CA VAL A 561 12.54 -63.08 0.27
C VAL A 561 13.52 -64.05 0.95
N ASP A 562 13.04 -64.94 1.82
CA ASP A 562 13.84 -65.99 2.47
C ASP A 562 14.39 -67.01 1.47
N ASP A 563 13.59 -67.45 0.50
CA ASP A 563 14.09 -68.31 -0.59
C ASP A 563 15.16 -67.59 -1.42
N ALA A 564 14.99 -66.28 -1.64
CA ALA A 564 15.96 -65.47 -2.36
C ALA A 564 17.28 -65.25 -1.59
N LYS A 565 17.31 -65.35 -0.25
CA LYS A 565 18.54 -65.25 0.56
C LYS A 565 19.57 -66.33 0.21
N TRP A 566 19.14 -67.46 -0.35
CA TRP A 566 20.08 -68.50 -0.81
C TRP A 566 21.07 -67.99 -1.87
N TYR A 567 20.70 -66.93 -2.60
CA TYR A 567 21.54 -66.29 -3.61
C TYR A 567 22.44 -65.18 -3.05
N GLU A 568 22.33 -64.84 -1.76
CA GLU A 568 23.19 -63.88 -1.09
C GLU A 568 24.64 -64.41 -1.06
N GLY A 569 25.60 -63.60 -1.52
CA GLY A 569 27.01 -64.00 -1.67
C GLY A 569 27.34 -64.93 -2.85
N ILE A 570 26.34 -65.41 -3.61
CA ILE A 570 26.53 -66.22 -4.83
C ILE A 570 26.16 -65.41 -6.09
N ALA A 571 24.99 -64.78 -6.07
CA ALA A 571 24.45 -63.94 -7.15
C ALA A 571 23.70 -62.76 -6.52
N GLU A 572 24.44 -61.90 -5.84
CA GLU A 572 23.91 -60.84 -4.98
C GLU A 572 22.98 -59.86 -5.72
N GLU A 573 23.22 -59.61 -7.01
CA GLU A 573 22.33 -58.80 -7.86
C GLU A 573 20.92 -59.40 -8.01
N LEU A 574 20.77 -60.72 -7.97
CA LEU A 574 19.48 -61.39 -8.10
C LEU A 574 18.64 -61.19 -6.83
N PHE A 575 19.27 -61.39 -5.67
CA PHE A 575 18.64 -61.16 -4.37
C PHE A 575 18.17 -59.70 -4.24
N ILE A 576 19.03 -58.74 -4.60
CA ILE A 576 18.67 -57.32 -4.60
C ILE A 576 17.46 -57.04 -5.52
N LYS A 577 17.45 -57.58 -6.75
CA LYS A 577 16.34 -57.39 -7.70
C LYS A 577 15.01 -57.97 -7.24
N VAL A 578 15.03 -59.12 -6.55
CA VAL A 578 13.81 -59.71 -5.98
C VAL A 578 13.25 -58.78 -4.91
N ASN A 579 14.09 -58.32 -3.99
CA ASN A 579 13.66 -57.43 -2.91
C ASN A 579 13.11 -56.10 -3.45
N GLU A 580 13.80 -55.47 -4.42
CA GLU A 580 13.34 -54.25 -5.10
C GLU A 580 11.96 -54.43 -5.76
N ARG A 581 11.74 -55.54 -6.45
CA ARG A 581 10.47 -55.82 -7.13
C ARG A 581 9.33 -56.06 -6.16
N THR A 582 9.60 -56.77 -5.07
CA THR A 582 8.61 -57.06 -4.03
C THR A 582 8.13 -55.76 -3.39
N LEU A 583 9.05 -54.90 -2.94
CA LEU A 583 8.70 -53.62 -2.35
C LEU A 583 8.00 -52.69 -3.37
N SER A 584 8.48 -52.65 -4.61
CA SER A 584 7.80 -51.88 -5.68
C SER A 584 6.37 -52.37 -5.94
N ALA A 585 6.12 -53.68 -5.88
CA ALA A 585 4.80 -54.25 -6.06
C ALA A 585 3.85 -53.90 -4.89
N GLN A 586 4.37 -53.81 -3.67
CA GLN A 586 3.61 -53.37 -2.50
C GLN A 586 3.26 -51.88 -2.60
N LEU A 587 4.22 -51.02 -2.96
CA LEU A 587 4.02 -49.58 -3.11
C LEU A 587 2.94 -49.25 -4.16
N ASN A 588 2.85 -50.04 -5.24
CA ASN A 588 1.80 -49.87 -6.26
C ASN A 588 0.37 -50.12 -5.74
N ARG A 589 0.20 -50.71 -4.55
CA ARG A 589 -1.11 -50.90 -3.90
C ARG A 589 -1.57 -49.67 -3.12
N PHE A 590 -0.68 -48.71 -2.87
CA PHE A 590 -0.98 -47.51 -2.09
C PHE A 590 -1.63 -46.43 -2.95
N THR A 591 -2.47 -45.62 -2.32
CA THR A 591 -2.98 -44.40 -2.94
C THR A 591 -1.87 -43.38 -3.12
N LYS A 592 -2.09 -42.40 -4.01
CA LYS A 592 -1.12 -41.29 -4.21
C LYS A 592 -0.85 -40.51 -2.93
N GLU A 593 -1.88 -40.32 -2.10
CA GLU A 593 -1.75 -39.63 -0.81
C GLU A 593 -0.87 -40.42 0.16
N GLU A 594 -1.13 -41.72 0.33
CA GLU A 594 -0.32 -42.62 1.18
C GLU A 594 1.15 -42.65 0.73
N MET A 595 1.40 -42.72 -0.59
CA MET A 595 2.76 -42.68 -1.13
C MET A 595 3.47 -41.35 -0.81
N LEU A 596 2.82 -40.20 -1.03
CA LEU A 596 3.43 -38.90 -0.73
C LEU A 596 3.68 -38.71 0.78
N LEU A 597 2.74 -39.13 1.63
CA LEU A 597 2.92 -39.10 3.08
C LEU A 597 4.10 -39.99 3.50
N LEU A 598 4.18 -41.22 2.99
CA LEU A 598 5.32 -42.10 3.22
C LEU A 598 6.63 -41.43 2.78
N TYR A 599 6.64 -40.79 1.61
CA TYR A 599 7.82 -40.09 1.09
C TYR A 599 8.36 -39.02 2.04
N PHE A 600 7.51 -38.10 2.50
CA PHE A 600 7.95 -36.97 3.30
C PHE A 600 8.22 -37.33 4.77
N TYR A 601 7.67 -38.45 5.24
CA TYR A 601 7.80 -38.86 6.64
C TYR A 601 8.62 -40.14 6.87
N MET A 602 9.12 -40.82 5.83
CA MET A 602 9.88 -42.08 5.96
C MET A 602 11.08 -41.99 6.92
N ASP A 603 11.70 -40.81 7.07
CA ASP A 603 12.83 -40.60 7.99
C ASP A 603 12.44 -40.66 9.46
N LYS A 604 11.16 -40.53 9.78
CA LYS A 604 10.67 -40.67 11.15
C LYS A 604 10.51 -42.12 11.59
N PHE A 605 10.71 -43.07 10.68
CA PHE A 605 10.50 -44.49 10.93
C PHE A 605 11.82 -45.24 10.91
N GLU A 606 12.25 -45.69 12.08
CA GLU A 606 13.47 -46.51 12.24
C GLU A 606 13.31 -47.92 11.63
N SER A 607 12.08 -48.38 11.42
CA SER A 607 11.79 -49.70 10.84
C SER A 607 12.11 -49.80 9.35
N LEU A 608 12.29 -48.68 8.64
CA LEU A 608 12.67 -48.66 7.23
C LEU A 608 14.18 -48.61 7.08
N SER A 609 14.75 -49.61 6.38
CA SER A 609 16.18 -49.61 6.07
C SER A 609 16.53 -48.54 5.03
N ASP A 610 17.81 -48.17 4.94
CA ASP A 610 18.25 -47.19 3.93
C ASP A 610 17.99 -47.66 2.49
N LYS A 611 18.04 -48.98 2.25
CA LYS A 611 17.67 -49.58 0.95
C LYS A 611 16.19 -49.42 0.65
N ASP A 612 15.32 -49.60 1.63
CA ASP A 612 13.87 -49.43 1.44
C ASP A 612 13.55 -47.96 1.11
N LYS A 613 14.18 -47.04 1.82
CA LYS A 613 14.07 -45.59 1.56
C LYS A 613 14.52 -45.22 0.14
N GLU A 614 15.56 -45.85 -0.38
CA GLU A 614 16.04 -45.65 -1.75
C GLU A 614 15.02 -46.14 -2.79
N ILE A 615 14.46 -47.34 -2.59
CA ILE A 615 13.42 -47.90 -3.47
C ILE A 615 12.15 -47.04 -3.45
N ILE A 616 11.69 -46.64 -2.26
CA ILE A 616 10.53 -45.73 -2.09
C ILE A 616 10.80 -44.43 -2.84
N THR A 617 11.99 -43.83 -2.67
CA THR A 617 12.37 -42.59 -3.34
C THR A 617 12.33 -42.75 -4.86
N LYS A 618 12.87 -43.85 -5.40
CA LYS A 618 12.91 -44.14 -6.84
C LYS A 618 11.52 -44.28 -7.44
N GLU A 619 10.63 -45.06 -6.83
CA GLU A 619 9.28 -45.26 -7.34
C GLU A 619 8.42 -43.99 -7.24
N ILE A 620 8.55 -43.23 -6.17
CA ILE A 620 7.81 -41.97 -6.00
C ILE A 620 8.31 -40.90 -6.98
N THR A 621 9.63 -40.77 -7.16
CA THR A 621 10.19 -39.84 -8.16
C THR A 621 9.68 -40.20 -9.57
N LYS A 622 9.64 -41.48 -9.91
CA LYS A 622 9.09 -41.95 -11.20
C LYS A 622 7.62 -41.58 -11.40
N LEU A 623 6.80 -41.72 -10.36
CA LEU A 623 5.36 -41.44 -10.40
C LEU A 623 5.02 -39.94 -10.43
N PHE A 624 5.80 -39.12 -9.72
CA PHE A 624 5.44 -37.73 -9.42
C PHE A 624 6.32 -36.67 -10.11
N SER A 625 7.52 -37.03 -10.59
CA SER A 625 8.48 -36.10 -11.21
C SER A 625 8.52 -36.10 -12.74
N SER A 626 7.77 -36.99 -13.40
CA SER A 626 7.81 -37.23 -14.86
C SER A 626 6.88 -36.35 -15.68
#